data_AF-A0A969VM76-F1
#
_entry.id   AF-A0A969VM76-F1
#
_cell.length_a   1.000
_cell.length_b   1.000
_cell.length_c   1.000
_cell.angle_alpha   90.00
_cell.angle_beta   90.00
_cell.angle_gamma   90.00
#
_symmetry.space_group_name_H-M   'P 1'
#
loop_
_entity.id
_entity.type
_entity.pdbx_description
1 polymer ?
#
loop_
_entity_poly.entity_id
_entity_poly.type
_entity_poly.pdbx_seq_one_letter_code
_entity_poly.pdbx_strand_id
1 'polypeptide(L)'
;MRPLFAVLLALFPLTTQAQTAEAQTAPIDWQLVAIDGVVTDMRATLRLSDDGTISGQAPCNRWSAMNGETLPALNLAAIRATRMACDRLADEQLFFDTLAAMTRLTPEGSRNLVLTGPDGRSMEFVSDLMNSLTTCKTCTDSD
;
A
#
# COMPACT_ATOMS: atom_id res chain seq x y z
N MET A 1 18.71 -46.75 59.23
CA MET A 1 19.01 -47.22 57.85
C MET A 1 17.96 -46.62 56.92
N ARG A 2 18.35 -45.67 56.05
CA ARG A 2 17.48 -44.96 55.09
C ARG A 2 17.72 -45.54 53.68
N PRO A 3 16.72 -46.04 52.93
CA PRO A 3 16.92 -46.36 51.53
C PRO A 3 16.75 -45.09 50.67
N LEU A 4 17.77 -44.80 49.87
CA LEU A 4 17.75 -43.78 48.81
C LEU A 4 16.70 -44.16 47.75
N PHE A 5 15.82 -43.22 47.40
CA PHE A 5 14.98 -43.27 46.20
C PHE A 5 15.75 -42.64 45.03
N ALA A 6 16.02 -43.43 43.98
CA ALA A 6 16.59 -42.95 42.74
C ALA A 6 15.49 -42.31 41.88
N VAL A 7 15.63 -41.02 41.55
CA VAL A 7 14.73 -40.28 40.66
C VAL A 7 15.21 -40.49 39.23
N LEU A 8 14.40 -41.17 38.40
CA LEU A 8 14.60 -41.30 36.96
C LEU A 8 14.12 -40.02 36.26
N LEU A 9 15.02 -39.29 35.60
CA LEU A 9 14.67 -38.16 34.72
C LEU A 9 14.21 -38.68 33.36
N ALA A 10 12.94 -38.43 33.00
CA ALA A 10 12.41 -38.64 31.66
C ALA A 10 12.68 -37.41 30.77
N LEU A 11 13.47 -37.61 29.71
CA LEU A 11 13.70 -36.62 28.66
C LEU A 11 12.50 -36.57 27.69
N PHE A 12 11.72 -35.49 27.74
CA PHE A 12 10.70 -35.19 26.74
C PHE A 12 11.33 -34.37 25.59
N PRO A 13 11.22 -34.81 24.32
CA PRO A 13 11.68 -34.01 23.18
C PRO A 13 10.79 -32.78 23.04
N LEU A 14 11.39 -31.59 23.13
CA LEU A 14 10.75 -30.32 22.78
C LEU A 14 10.51 -30.31 21.26
N THR A 15 9.29 -30.61 20.83
CA THR A 15 8.84 -30.29 19.48
C THR A 15 8.64 -28.78 19.39
N THR A 16 9.63 -28.09 18.83
CA THR A 16 9.51 -26.68 18.48
C THR A 16 8.48 -26.54 17.36
N GLN A 17 7.24 -26.16 17.71
CA GLN A 17 6.27 -25.75 16.71
C GLN A 17 6.73 -24.39 16.15
N ALA A 18 7.24 -24.39 14.92
CA ALA A 18 7.46 -23.17 14.15
C ALA A 18 6.09 -22.59 13.78
N GLN A 19 5.57 -21.72 14.63
CA GLN A 19 4.34 -21.00 14.36
C GLN A 19 4.67 -19.86 13.39
N THR A 20 4.49 -20.10 12.09
CA THR A 20 4.44 -19.01 11.11
C THR A 20 3.21 -18.20 11.40
N ALA A 21 3.37 -17.12 12.17
CA ALA A 21 2.38 -16.07 12.24
C ALA A 21 2.29 -15.46 10.84
N GLU A 22 1.30 -15.89 10.06
CA GLU A 22 0.86 -15.11 8.91
C GLU A 22 0.43 -13.77 9.47
N ALA A 23 1.28 -12.76 9.29
CA ALA A 23 0.95 -11.40 9.66
C ALA A 23 -0.25 -11.00 8.80
N GLN A 24 -1.46 -11.19 9.34
CA GLN A 24 -2.69 -10.59 8.84
C GLN A 24 -2.50 -9.08 9.02
N THR A 25 -1.84 -8.50 8.03
CA THR A 25 -1.60 -7.07 7.97
C THR A 25 -2.94 -6.47 7.61
N ALA A 26 -3.55 -5.74 8.55
CA ALA A 26 -4.76 -4.99 8.26
C ALA A 26 -4.54 -4.15 6.99
N PRO A 27 -5.54 -4.03 6.10
CA PRO A 27 -5.39 -3.34 4.83
C PRO A 27 -4.91 -1.90 5.07
N ILE A 28 -3.73 -1.58 4.51
CA ILE A 28 -3.08 -0.27 4.63
C ILE A 28 -3.75 0.69 3.64
N ASP A 29 -4.15 1.86 4.13
CA ASP A 29 -4.49 2.99 3.28
C ASP A 29 -3.21 3.76 2.94
N TRP A 30 -2.70 3.53 1.74
CA TRP A 30 -1.58 4.28 1.18
C TRP A 30 -2.04 5.68 0.84
N GLN A 31 -1.37 6.71 1.36
CA GLN A 31 -1.72 8.12 1.20
C GLN A 31 -0.85 8.76 0.12
N LEU A 32 -1.45 9.47 -0.82
CA LEU A 32 -0.75 10.13 -1.92
C LEU A 32 0.19 11.22 -1.38
N VAL A 33 1.41 11.25 -1.91
CA VAL A 33 2.42 12.27 -1.60
C VAL A 33 2.81 13.05 -2.84
N ALA A 34 2.94 12.38 -3.99
CA ALA A 34 3.40 13.02 -5.21
C ALA A 34 2.80 12.41 -6.48
N ILE A 35 2.72 13.24 -7.51
CA ILE A 35 2.39 12.86 -8.88
C ILE A 35 3.49 13.37 -9.79
N ASP A 36 4.04 12.51 -10.65
CA ASP A 36 5.07 12.81 -11.63
C ASP A 36 6.27 13.57 -11.02
N GLY A 37 6.70 13.14 -9.82
CA GLY A 37 7.83 13.73 -9.08
C GLY A 37 7.54 15.08 -8.42
N VAL A 38 6.28 15.55 -8.39
CA VAL A 38 5.87 16.80 -7.74
C VAL A 38 5.02 16.49 -6.51
N VAL A 39 5.44 16.98 -5.34
CA VAL A 39 4.66 16.88 -4.10
C VAL A 39 3.34 17.62 -4.26
N THR A 40 2.25 17.00 -3.80
CA THR A 40 0.89 17.55 -3.92
C THR A 40 0.18 17.61 -2.57
N ASP A 41 -0.76 18.54 -2.43
CA ASP A 41 -1.65 18.65 -1.28
C ASP A 41 -2.94 17.80 -1.44
N MET A 42 -3.07 17.09 -2.57
CA MET A 42 -4.22 16.26 -2.90
C MET A 42 -4.40 15.15 -1.85
N ARG A 43 -5.53 15.20 -1.14
CA ARG A 43 -5.91 14.14 -0.20
C ARG A 43 -6.51 12.96 -0.98
N ALA A 44 -5.65 12.03 -1.35
CA ALA A 44 -6.05 10.78 -1.99
C ALA A 44 -5.41 9.56 -1.32
N THR A 45 -6.08 8.41 -1.41
CA THR A 45 -5.62 7.15 -0.87
C THR A 45 -5.75 6.01 -1.88
N LEU A 46 -4.99 4.94 -1.64
CA LEU A 46 -5.02 3.69 -2.36
C LEU A 46 -4.98 2.53 -1.37
N ARG A 47 -5.84 1.55 -1.58
CA ARG A 47 -5.94 0.30 -0.82
C ARG A 47 -5.99 -0.85 -1.80
N LEU A 48 -5.19 -1.87 -1.52
CA LEU A 48 -5.20 -3.15 -2.23
C LEU A 48 -6.10 -4.12 -1.48
N SER A 49 -6.99 -4.80 -2.18
CA SER A 49 -7.85 -5.86 -1.65
C SER A 49 -7.44 -7.22 -2.19
N ASP A 50 -7.67 -8.27 -1.40
CA ASP A 50 -7.27 -9.64 -1.73
C ASP A 50 -7.98 -10.20 -2.98
N ASP A 51 -9.11 -9.59 -3.37
CA ASP A 51 -9.89 -9.94 -4.56
C ASP A 51 -9.36 -9.30 -5.85
N GLY A 52 -8.24 -8.56 -5.78
CA GLY A 52 -7.66 -7.82 -6.92
C GLY A 52 -8.27 -6.42 -7.13
N THR A 53 -9.22 -6.01 -6.30
CA THR A 53 -9.75 -4.64 -6.33
C THR A 53 -8.73 -3.66 -5.75
N ILE A 54 -8.56 -2.53 -6.43
CA ILE A 54 -7.83 -1.37 -5.93
C ILE A 54 -8.85 -0.26 -5.69
N SER A 55 -8.84 0.34 -4.50
CA SER A 55 -9.84 1.32 -4.09
C SER A 55 -9.26 2.43 -3.24
N GLY A 56 -10.02 3.49 -3.00
CA GLY A 56 -9.58 4.55 -2.09
C GLY A 56 -10.50 5.76 -2.05
N GLN A 57 -9.96 6.84 -1.48
CA GLN A 57 -10.52 8.19 -1.53
C GLN A 57 -9.73 8.97 -2.58
N ALA A 58 -10.39 9.66 -3.50
CA ALA A 58 -9.80 10.66 -4.37
C ALA A 58 -10.07 12.05 -3.74
N PRO A 59 -9.56 13.16 -4.29
CA PRO A 59 -9.78 14.49 -3.71
C PRO A 59 -11.25 14.86 -3.44
N CYS A 60 -12.21 14.26 -4.15
CA CYS A 60 -13.65 14.50 -3.97
C CYS A 60 -14.43 13.24 -3.57
N ASN A 61 -14.23 12.15 -4.30
CA ASN A 61 -15.08 10.98 -4.33
C ASN A 61 -14.34 9.72 -3.89
N ARG A 62 -15.10 8.75 -3.39
CA ARG A 62 -14.57 7.39 -3.21
C ARG A 62 -14.48 6.72 -4.56
N TRP A 63 -13.45 5.91 -4.77
CA TRP A 63 -13.20 5.25 -6.03
C TRP A 63 -12.82 3.77 -5.87
N SER A 64 -13.01 3.01 -6.93
CA SER A 64 -12.51 1.64 -7.08
C SER A 64 -12.28 1.26 -8.54
N ALA A 65 -11.36 0.34 -8.76
CA ALA A 65 -11.07 -0.29 -10.05
C ALA A 65 -10.62 -1.74 -9.83
N MET A 66 -10.91 -2.62 -10.78
CA MET A 66 -10.35 -3.98 -10.79
C MET A 66 -8.97 -3.95 -11.45
N ASN A 67 -7.96 -4.57 -10.85
CA ASN A 67 -6.72 -4.83 -11.57
C ASN A 67 -6.90 -6.05 -12.47
N GLY A 68 -6.75 -5.87 -13.78
CA GLY A 68 -6.84 -6.95 -14.78
C GLY A 68 -5.60 -7.84 -14.84
N GLU A 69 -4.56 -7.52 -14.10
CA GLU A 69 -3.30 -8.26 -14.03
C GLU A 69 -2.94 -8.67 -12.60
N THR A 70 -1.93 -9.54 -12.48
CA THR A 70 -1.36 -9.90 -11.18
C THR A 70 -0.30 -8.88 -10.78
N LEU A 71 -0.37 -8.38 -9.55
CA LEU A 71 0.66 -7.53 -8.98
C LEU A 71 2.06 -8.18 -9.14
N PRO A 72 3.11 -7.40 -9.46
CA PRO A 72 3.16 -5.94 -9.46
C PRO A 72 2.64 -5.27 -10.74
N ALA A 73 2.23 -6.01 -11.76
CA ALA A 73 1.70 -5.42 -12.98
C ALA A 73 0.30 -4.83 -12.73
N LEU A 74 0.05 -3.68 -13.34
CA LEU A 74 -1.23 -2.97 -13.29
C LEU A 74 -1.82 -2.86 -14.68
N ASN A 75 -3.11 -3.19 -14.77
CA ASN A 75 -3.96 -2.89 -15.91
C ASN A 75 -5.35 -2.61 -15.36
N LEU A 76 -5.58 -1.36 -14.95
CA LEU A 76 -6.81 -0.99 -14.27
C LEU A 76 -7.99 -0.99 -15.25
N ALA A 77 -9.04 -1.73 -14.89
CA ALA A 77 -10.34 -1.54 -15.52
C ALA A 77 -10.87 -0.12 -15.26
N ALA A 78 -11.98 0.23 -15.91
CA ALA A 78 -12.60 1.55 -15.76
C ALA A 78 -12.80 1.93 -14.27
N ILE A 79 -12.21 3.06 -13.89
CA ILE A 79 -12.32 3.61 -12.53
C ILE A 79 -13.76 4.03 -12.28
N ARG A 80 -14.34 3.52 -11.21
CA ARG A 80 -15.69 3.87 -10.73
C ARG A 80 -15.54 4.81 -9.56
N ALA A 81 -16.25 5.93 -9.60
CA ALA A 81 -16.28 6.89 -8.50
C ALA A 81 -17.73 7.23 -8.09
N THR A 82 -17.90 7.64 -6.83
CA THR A 82 -19.14 8.30 -6.39
C THR A 82 -19.34 9.63 -7.12
N ARG A 83 -20.52 10.25 -6.99
CA ARG A 83 -20.85 11.52 -7.67
C ARG A 83 -21.20 12.62 -6.66
N MET A 84 -20.27 12.92 -5.78
CA MET A 84 -20.30 14.09 -4.91
C MET A 84 -19.74 15.29 -5.67
N ALA A 85 -20.36 16.46 -5.45
CA ALA A 85 -19.79 17.73 -5.89
C ALA A 85 -18.98 18.35 -4.75
N CYS A 86 -17.74 18.74 -5.05
CA CYS A 86 -16.87 19.52 -4.18
C CYS A 86 -16.01 20.47 -5.03
N ASP A 87 -15.22 21.30 -4.38
CA ASP A 87 -14.30 22.26 -5.00
C ASP A 87 -13.04 21.62 -5.63
N ARG A 88 -12.71 20.38 -5.26
CA ARG A 88 -11.51 19.64 -5.71
C ARG A 88 -11.75 18.69 -6.90
N LEU A 89 -12.79 18.91 -7.71
CA LEU A 89 -13.11 18.04 -8.85
C LEU A 89 -12.01 18.03 -9.94
N ALA A 90 -11.34 19.16 -10.16
CA ALA A 90 -10.25 19.24 -11.13
C ALA A 90 -9.06 18.35 -10.72
N ASP A 91 -8.70 18.40 -9.44
CA ASP A 91 -7.66 17.54 -8.86
C ASP A 91 -8.06 16.07 -8.94
N GLU A 92 -9.32 15.75 -8.69
CA GLU A 92 -9.81 14.39 -8.85
C GLU A 92 -9.65 13.87 -10.28
N GLN A 93 -9.95 14.69 -11.29
CA GLN A 93 -9.74 14.30 -12.67
C GLN A 93 -8.25 14.06 -12.96
N LEU A 94 -7.36 14.94 -12.52
CA LEU A 94 -5.91 14.76 -12.66
C LEU A 94 -5.43 13.47 -11.99
N PHE A 95 -5.93 13.18 -10.78
CA PHE A 95 -5.64 11.95 -10.06
C PHE A 95 -6.05 10.71 -10.87
N PHE A 96 -7.28 10.67 -11.38
CA PHE A 96 -7.77 9.53 -12.16
C PHE A 96 -7.07 9.37 -13.52
N ASP A 97 -6.83 10.46 -14.24
CA ASP A 97 -6.11 10.43 -15.52
C ASP A 97 -4.70 9.88 -15.34
N THR A 98 -4.04 10.26 -14.25
CA THR A 98 -2.70 9.75 -13.93
C THR A 98 -2.74 8.29 -13.48
N LEU A 99 -3.65 7.95 -12.57
CA LEU A 99 -3.79 6.59 -12.05
C LEU A 99 -4.11 5.59 -13.17
N ALA A 100 -4.95 5.97 -14.14
CA ALA A 100 -5.31 5.14 -15.28
C ALA A 100 -4.11 4.84 -16.21
N ALA A 101 -3.06 5.66 -16.18
CA ALA A 101 -1.84 5.44 -16.96
C ALA A 101 -0.82 4.52 -16.26
N MET A 102 -1.02 4.18 -14.98
CA MET A 102 -0.07 3.37 -14.22
C MET A 102 -0.10 1.91 -14.68
N THR A 103 1.09 1.33 -14.89
CA THR A 103 1.27 -0.04 -15.40
C THR A 103 2.01 -0.95 -14.44
N ARG A 104 2.59 -0.41 -13.37
CA ARG A 104 3.29 -1.20 -12.35
C ARG A 104 3.18 -0.55 -10.98
N LEU A 105 3.01 -1.38 -9.96
CA LEU A 105 2.99 -1.04 -8.55
C LEU A 105 4.15 -1.72 -7.83
N THR A 106 5.02 -0.93 -7.20
CA THR A 106 6.24 -1.41 -6.55
C THR A 106 6.31 -0.88 -5.11
N PRO A 107 6.28 -1.74 -4.09
CA PRO A 107 6.60 -1.33 -2.73
C PRO A 107 8.08 -0.99 -2.62
N GLU A 108 8.39 0.21 -2.14
CA GLU A 108 9.75 0.66 -1.87
C GLU A 108 10.00 0.61 -0.36
N GLY A 109 10.51 -0.53 0.10
CA GLY A 109 10.60 -0.84 1.53
C GLY A 109 9.22 -1.09 2.16
N SER A 110 9.06 -0.75 3.44
CA SER A 110 7.82 -1.02 4.20
C SER A 110 6.85 0.16 4.28
N ARG A 111 7.24 1.33 3.77
CA ARG A 111 6.50 2.59 4.00
C ARG A 111 6.18 3.38 2.75
N ASN A 112 6.79 3.07 1.61
CA ASN A 112 6.52 3.75 0.35
C ASN A 112 5.94 2.75 -0.66
N LEU A 113 5.04 3.26 -1.49
CA LEU A 113 4.46 2.55 -2.62
C LEU A 113 4.56 3.46 -3.83
N VAL A 114 5.23 2.97 -4.88
CA VAL A 114 5.42 3.72 -6.11
C VAL A 114 4.66 3.04 -7.23
N LEU A 115 3.76 3.78 -7.87
CA LEU A 115 3.16 3.39 -9.12
C LEU A 115 3.94 4.08 -10.26
N THR A 116 4.20 3.34 -11.32
CA THR A 116 4.91 3.84 -12.51
C THR A 116 4.10 3.53 -13.76
N GLY A 117 4.17 4.44 -14.73
CA GLY A 117 3.52 4.34 -16.03
C GLY A 117 4.50 4.63 -17.18
N PRO A 118 4.01 4.69 -18.42
CA PRO A 118 4.81 5.10 -19.57
C PRO A 118 5.33 6.53 -19.42
N ASP A 119 6.30 6.92 -20.24
CA ASP A 119 6.84 8.29 -20.33
C ASP A 119 7.34 8.88 -19.00
N GLY A 120 7.75 8.01 -18.06
CA GLY A 120 8.24 8.42 -16.75
C GLY A 120 7.15 8.84 -15.77
N ARG A 121 5.87 8.62 -16.09
CA ARG A 121 4.76 8.94 -15.19
C ARG A 121 4.89 8.18 -13.88
N SER A 122 4.59 8.84 -12.77
CA SER A 122 4.68 8.24 -11.44
C SER A 122 3.59 8.73 -10.50
N MET A 123 3.22 7.89 -9.54
CA MET A 123 2.45 8.30 -8.37
C MET A 123 3.07 7.66 -7.14
N GLU A 124 3.27 8.45 -6.10
CA GLU A 124 3.89 7.97 -4.87
C GLU A 124 2.95 8.08 -3.69
N PHE A 125 2.94 7.01 -2.90
CA PHE A 125 2.14 6.91 -1.72
C PHE A 125 2.97 6.44 -0.53
N VAL A 126 2.47 6.73 0.66
CA VAL A 126 3.07 6.27 1.93
C VAL A 126 2.03 5.69 2.88
N SER A 127 2.46 4.79 3.75
CA SER A 127 1.57 4.20 4.75
C SER A 127 1.26 5.11 5.95
N ASP A 128 2.02 6.20 6.13
CA ASP A 128 1.82 7.18 7.21
C ASP A 128 2.38 8.57 6.83
N LEU A 129 1.51 9.55 6.56
CA LEU A 129 1.93 10.93 6.27
C LEU A 129 2.56 11.66 7.47
N MET A 130 2.31 11.23 8.71
CA MET A 130 2.72 11.97 9.90
C MET A 130 4.15 11.66 10.36
N ASN A 131 4.83 10.75 9.70
CA ASN A 131 6.20 10.38 10.06
C ASN A 131 7.21 11.34 9.41
N SER A 132 8.18 11.84 10.20
CA SER A 132 9.32 12.64 9.70
C SER A 132 10.17 11.96 8.62
N LEU A 133 10.01 10.65 8.43
CA LEU A 133 10.66 9.85 7.38
C LEU A 133 9.84 9.72 6.09
N THR A 134 8.67 10.35 6.02
CA THR A 134 7.83 10.38 4.81
C THR A 134 8.45 11.33 3.79
N THR A 135 9.16 10.73 2.85
CA THR A 135 9.84 11.44 1.77
C THR A 135 9.33 10.89 0.44
N CYS A 136 8.98 11.79 -0.46
CA CYS A 136 8.81 11.47 -1.87
C CYS A 136 10.15 10.97 -2.45
N LYS A 137 10.16 9.79 -3.05
CA LYS A 137 11.36 9.10 -3.55
C LYS A 137 11.79 9.57 -4.93
N THR A 138 10.86 9.98 -5.76
CA THR A 138 11.09 10.47 -7.13
C THR A 138 11.10 11.98 -7.22
N CYS A 139 10.67 12.68 -6.16
CA CYS A 139 10.80 14.13 -6.09
C CYS A 139 12.27 14.52 -5.97
N THR A 140 12.68 15.48 -6.78
CA THR A 140 13.97 16.14 -6.62
C THR A 140 13.79 17.23 -5.58
N ASP A 141 14.63 17.25 -4.53
CA ASP A 141 14.65 18.36 -3.57
C ASP A 141 14.88 19.65 -4.37
N SER A 142 13.84 20.47 -4.46
CA SER A 142 13.91 21.78 -5.11
C SER A 142 14.33 22.78 -4.04
N ASP A 143 15.64 22.97 -3.88
CA ASP A 143 16.24 24.10 -3.14
C ASP A 143 15.90 25.44 -3.84
#